data_AF-A0A1A8G8Q3-F1
#
_entry.id   AF-A0A1A8G8Q3-F1
#
_cell.length_a   1.000
_cell.length_b   1.000
_cell.length_c   1.000
_cell.angle_alpha   90.00
_cell.angle_beta   90.00
_cell.angle_gamma   90.00
#
_symmetry.space_group_name_H-M   'P 1'
#
loop_
_entity.id
_entity.type
_entity.pdbx_description
1 polymer ?
#
loop_
_entity_poly.entity_id
_entity_poly.type
_entity_poly.pdbx_seq_one_letter_code
_entity_poly.pdbx_strand_id
1 'polypeptide(L)'
;LREGRPPGGDSRLVSFCVSLCLQVILYAWEKGVNPSGNSTNPSNWDFSSSFFFAGTVVTTIGYGNLSPSTVSGQVFCMFYALCGIPLNLAFLKQMGKWLTIHLGQLEKGMVAVVPHKRAVEAATLVLFFITGSLLFLVMPPLLFSYVEGWTFGEGFYFAFITLSTIGFGDYVVGTDPDKEYISLYRSLAGVWIIFALAWLALILNMGARILENVVVLTHPGFKRQEEEEEATSSKLEVTSKI
;
A
#
# COMPACT_ATOMS: atom_id res chain seq x y z
N LEU A 1 52.06 40.01 -34.25
CA LEU A 1 52.06 38.70 -33.58
C LEU A 1 51.48 38.84 -32.17
N ARG A 2 50.17 38.68 -32.01
CA ARG A 2 49.56 38.11 -30.80
C ARG A 2 48.13 37.73 -31.14
N GLU A 3 48.03 36.47 -31.50
CA GLU A 3 46.84 35.73 -31.88
C GLU A 3 45.87 35.67 -30.70
N GLY A 4 44.59 35.93 -30.98
CA GLY A 4 43.52 35.92 -29.98
C GLY A 4 43.33 34.53 -29.39
N ARG A 5 43.46 34.42 -28.07
CA ARG A 5 43.00 33.25 -27.32
C ARG A 5 41.46 33.22 -27.36
N PRO A 6 40.80 32.12 -27.77
CA PRO A 6 39.35 32.08 -27.78
C PRO A 6 38.81 32.04 -26.33
N PRO A 7 37.78 32.84 -25.97
CA PRO A 7 37.21 32.89 -24.62
C PRO A 7 36.25 31.73 -24.31
N GLY A 8 36.51 30.54 -24.86
CA GLY A 8 35.58 29.39 -24.83
C GLY A 8 36.08 28.16 -24.06
N GLY A 9 37.31 28.17 -23.55
CA GLY A 9 37.90 27.03 -22.83
C GLY A 9 37.38 26.87 -21.41
N ASP A 10 37.38 27.95 -20.62
CA ASP A 10 36.99 27.92 -19.21
C ASP A 10 35.49 27.64 -19.02
N SER A 11 34.61 28.23 -19.83
CA SER A 11 33.16 27.98 -19.70
C SER A 11 32.77 26.54 -20.03
N ARG A 12 33.49 25.88 -20.96
CA ARG A 12 33.28 24.45 -21.27
C ARG A 12 33.80 23.55 -20.15
N LEU A 13 34.93 23.91 -19.56
CA LEU A 13 35.51 23.19 -18.43
C LEU A 13 34.64 23.31 -17.18
N VAL A 14 34.14 24.51 -16.87
CA VAL A 14 33.19 24.75 -15.78
C VAL A 14 31.88 24.00 -16.04
N SER A 15 31.32 24.06 -17.26
CA SER A 15 30.11 23.30 -17.61
C SER A 15 30.32 21.80 -17.47
N PHE A 16 31.48 21.27 -17.88
CA PHE A 16 31.80 19.85 -17.74
C PHE A 16 31.94 19.44 -16.27
N CYS A 17 32.65 20.23 -15.45
CA CYS A 17 32.79 19.98 -14.02
C CYS A 17 31.45 20.04 -13.29
N VAL A 18 30.56 20.99 -13.65
CA VAL A 18 29.21 21.08 -13.09
C VAL A 18 28.37 19.86 -13.49
N SER A 19 28.40 19.44 -14.76
CA SER A 19 27.71 18.22 -15.21
C SER A 19 28.23 16.96 -14.51
N LEU A 20 29.55 16.83 -14.35
CA LEU A 20 30.16 15.70 -13.65
C LEU A 20 29.78 15.69 -12.17
N CYS A 21 29.81 16.85 -11.51
CA CYS A 21 29.41 16.99 -10.11
C CYS A 21 27.92 16.63 -9.92
N LEU A 22 27.04 17.15 -10.78
CA LEU A 22 25.63 16.79 -10.78
C LEU A 22 25.44 15.29 -11.00
N GLN A 23 26.18 14.69 -11.94
CA GLN A 23 26.08 13.26 -12.20
C GLN A 23 26.52 12.40 -11.00
N VAL A 24 27.58 12.80 -10.30
CA VAL A 24 28.02 12.12 -9.07
C VAL A 24 27.01 12.28 -7.94
N ILE A 25 26.46 13.49 -7.75
CA ILE A 25 25.44 13.77 -6.73
C ILE A 25 24.16 12.96 -7.02
N LEU A 26 23.70 12.94 -8.26
CA LEU A 26 22.53 12.19 -8.69
C LEU A 26 22.74 10.67 -8.54
N TYR A 27 23.93 10.17 -8.88
CA TYR A 27 24.28 8.77 -8.67
C TYR A 27 24.28 8.39 -7.19
N ALA A 28 24.86 9.23 -6.32
CA ALA A 28 24.85 9.01 -4.88
C ALA A 28 23.42 9.02 -4.32
N TRP A 29 22.58 9.96 -4.77
CA TRP A 29 21.17 10.04 -4.42
C TRP A 29 20.38 8.80 -4.85
N GLU A 30 20.58 8.32 -6.08
CA GLU A 30 19.96 7.09 -6.61
C GLU A 30 20.37 5.84 -5.78
N LYS A 31 21.57 5.83 -5.21
CA LYS A 31 22.02 4.78 -4.28
C LYS A 31 21.54 4.99 -2.83
N GLY A 32 20.71 6.00 -2.58
CA GLY A 32 20.14 6.32 -1.27
C GLY A 32 21.10 7.06 -0.34
N VAL A 33 22.22 7.60 -0.83
CA VAL A 33 23.14 8.40 -0.02
C VAL A 33 22.67 9.85 -0.04
N ASN A 34 22.34 10.39 1.14
CA ASN A 34 21.95 11.80 1.26
C ASN A 34 23.19 12.72 1.21
N PRO A 35 23.32 13.60 0.20
CA PRO A 35 24.49 14.48 0.05
C PRO A 35 24.43 15.75 0.91
N SER A 36 23.31 16.04 1.58
CA SER A 36 23.07 17.32 2.26
C SER A 36 23.61 17.38 3.71
N GLY A 37 24.41 16.42 4.17
CA GLY A 37 24.92 16.41 5.54
C GLY A 37 26.27 15.70 5.72
N ASN A 38 27.03 16.12 6.74
CA ASN A 38 28.28 15.48 7.18
C ASN A 38 28.04 14.33 8.19
N SER A 39 26.78 13.93 8.36
CA SER A 39 26.38 12.86 9.28
C SER A 39 26.39 11.54 8.53
N THR A 40 27.20 10.59 8.99
CA THR A 40 27.08 9.16 8.67
C THR A 40 25.79 8.61 9.31
N ASN A 41 24.64 9.03 8.79
CA ASN A 41 23.31 8.56 9.21
C ASN A 41 23.28 7.00 9.15
N PRO A 42 22.59 6.30 10.07
CA PRO A 42 22.63 4.84 10.13
C PRO A 42 22.18 4.27 8.79
N SER A 43 22.78 3.16 8.37
CA SER A 43 22.54 2.54 7.07
C SER A 43 21.04 2.50 6.73
N ASN A 44 20.67 2.85 5.49
CA ASN A 44 19.31 2.67 4.96
C ASN A 44 18.79 1.22 5.04
N TRP A 45 19.66 0.27 5.41
CA TRP A 45 19.42 -1.16 5.55
C TRP A 45 19.62 -1.64 7.00
N ASP A 46 19.14 -0.88 7.99
CA ASP A 46 18.97 -1.40 9.35
C ASP A 46 17.77 -2.37 9.39
N PHE A 47 17.60 -3.10 10.50
CA PHE A 47 16.52 -4.09 10.62
C PHE A 47 15.14 -3.47 10.38
N SER A 48 14.89 -2.27 10.93
CA SER A 48 13.58 -1.63 10.83
C SER A 48 13.25 -1.19 9.41
N SER A 49 14.22 -0.61 8.70
CA SER A 49 14.06 -0.26 7.29
C SER A 49 13.97 -1.49 6.39
N SER A 50 14.72 -2.55 6.70
CA SER A 50 14.68 -3.80 5.95
C SER A 50 13.33 -4.52 6.11
N PHE A 51 12.77 -4.54 7.33
CA PHE A 51 11.43 -5.07 7.58
C PHE A 51 10.36 -4.25 6.86
N PHE A 52 10.45 -2.92 6.91
CA PHE A 52 9.55 -2.03 6.19
C PHE A 52 9.61 -2.27 4.68
N PHE A 53 10.81 -2.36 4.11
CA PHE A 53 11.01 -2.71 2.70
C PHE A 53 10.43 -4.08 2.34
N ALA A 54 10.68 -5.10 3.16
CA ALA A 54 10.13 -6.43 2.95
C ALA A 54 8.59 -6.40 2.94
N GLY A 55 8.00 -5.67 3.87
CA GLY A 55 6.56 -5.40 3.93
C GLY A 55 6.03 -4.72 2.67
N THR A 56 6.70 -3.67 2.18
CA THR A 56 6.25 -2.93 0.98
C THR A 56 6.34 -3.75 -0.30
N VAL A 57 7.30 -4.68 -0.40
CA VAL A 57 7.38 -5.64 -1.51
C VAL A 57 6.21 -6.63 -1.47
N VAL A 58 5.95 -7.23 -0.31
CA VAL A 58 4.87 -8.22 -0.13
C VAL A 58 3.47 -7.61 -0.32
N THR A 59 3.31 -6.36 0.11
CA THR A 59 2.06 -5.59 -0.05
C THR A 59 1.93 -4.93 -1.41
N THR A 60 2.90 -5.11 -2.31
CA THR A 60 2.92 -4.54 -3.67
C THR A 60 2.89 -3.00 -3.72
N ILE A 61 3.24 -2.32 -2.62
CA ILE A 61 3.30 -0.86 -2.55
C ILE A 61 4.54 -0.34 -3.26
N GLY A 62 5.71 -0.90 -2.91
CA GLY A 62 6.97 -0.63 -3.59
C GLY A 62 7.33 0.85 -3.80
N TYR A 63 7.45 1.65 -2.73
CA TYR A 63 7.77 3.10 -2.81
C TYR A 63 8.97 3.49 -3.68
N GLY A 64 9.91 2.58 -3.93
CA GLY A 64 11.06 2.83 -4.79
C GLY A 64 12.18 3.69 -4.17
N ASN A 65 11.92 4.35 -3.04
CA ASN A 65 12.92 5.11 -2.28
C ASN A 65 14.06 4.24 -1.72
N LEU A 66 13.81 2.95 -1.50
CA LEU A 66 14.79 1.95 -1.12
C LEU A 66 14.65 0.73 -2.04
N SER A 67 15.73 0.36 -2.72
CA SER A 67 15.74 -0.80 -3.63
C SER A 67 17.09 -1.53 -3.62
N PRO A 68 17.11 -2.86 -3.81
CA PRO A 68 18.35 -3.61 -3.88
C PRO A 68 19.12 -3.23 -5.14
N SER A 69 20.34 -2.72 -4.94
CA SER A 69 21.22 -2.30 -6.02
C SER A 69 22.18 -3.39 -6.50
N THR A 70 22.26 -4.51 -5.77
CA THR A 70 23.11 -5.67 -6.11
C THR A 70 22.33 -6.69 -6.94
N VAL A 71 23.02 -7.36 -7.87
CA VAL A 71 22.40 -8.41 -8.71
C VAL A 71 21.82 -9.53 -7.85
N SER A 72 22.57 -10.00 -6.84
CA SER A 72 22.09 -11.03 -5.92
C SER A 72 20.87 -10.58 -5.11
N GLY A 73 20.85 -9.33 -4.64
CA GLY A 73 19.71 -8.77 -3.91
C GLY A 73 18.46 -8.63 -4.78
N GLN A 74 18.63 -8.25 -6.05
CA GLN A 74 17.53 -8.18 -7.02
C GLN A 74 16.94 -9.57 -7.32
N VAL A 75 17.80 -10.56 -7.57
CA VAL A 75 17.37 -11.96 -7.80
C VAL A 75 16.65 -12.51 -6.57
N PHE A 76 17.18 -12.27 -5.37
CA PHE A 76 16.51 -12.65 -4.12
C PHE A 76 15.12 -11.99 -3.99
N CYS A 77 15.04 -10.68 -4.27
CA CYS A 77 13.79 -9.92 -4.22
C CYS A 77 12.73 -10.48 -5.17
N MET A 78 13.12 -10.96 -6.37
CA MET A 78 12.20 -11.60 -7.31
C MET A 78 11.55 -12.85 -6.72
N PHE A 79 12.34 -13.77 -6.15
CA PHE A 79 11.81 -14.97 -5.50
C PHE A 79 10.99 -14.66 -4.25
N TYR A 80 11.43 -13.67 -3.47
CA TYR A 80 10.71 -13.19 -2.30
C TYR A 80 9.31 -12.64 -2.68
N ALA A 81 9.23 -11.80 -3.71
CA ALA A 81 7.96 -11.25 -4.21
C ALA A 81 7.05 -12.35 -4.78
N LEU A 82 7.61 -13.30 -5.54
CA LEU A 82 6.85 -14.41 -6.13
C LEU A 82 6.10 -15.23 -5.08
N CYS A 83 6.72 -15.50 -3.93
CA CYS A 83 6.08 -16.24 -2.83
C CYS A 83 5.28 -15.32 -1.90
N GLY A 84 5.75 -14.10 -1.67
CA GLY A 84 5.19 -13.15 -0.72
C GLY A 84 3.85 -12.58 -1.15
N ILE A 85 3.71 -12.16 -2.41
CA ILE A 85 2.47 -11.55 -2.92
C ILE A 85 1.28 -12.52 -2.83
N PRO A 86 1.38 -13.79 -3.28
CA PRO A 86 0.28 -14.76 -3.10
C PRO A 86 -0.05 -15.02 -1.63
N LEU A 87 0.96 -15.07 -0.76
CA LEU A 87 0.76 -15.27 0.68
C LEU A 87 0.01 -14.09 1.31
N ASN A 88 0.35 -12.85 0.92
CA ASN A 88 -0.37 -11.66 1.35
C ASN A 88 -1.83 -11.66 0.87
N LEU A 89 -2.07 -11.99 -0.40
CA LEU A 89 -3.43 -12.10 -0.93
C LEU A 89 -4.25 -13.19 -0.21
N ALA A 90 -3.63 -14.33 0.09
CA ALA A 90 -4.27 -15.39 0.87
C ALA A 90 -4.59 -14.94 2.29
N PHE A 91 -3.69 -14.18 2.93
CA PHE A 91 -3.91 -13.58 4.24
C PHE A 91 -5.09 -12.59 4.23
N LEU A 92 -5.14 -11.67 3.25
CA LEU A 92 -6.25 -10.72 3.08
C LEU A 92 -7.58 -11.45 2.87
N LYS A 93 -7.58 -12.54 2.09
CA LYS A 93 -8.77 -13.40 1.89
C LYS A 93 -9.21 -14.05 3.20
N GLN A 94 -8.29 -14.57 4.00
CA GLN A 94 -8.59 -15.22 5.27
C GLN A 94 -9.15 -14.22 6.28
N MET A 95 -8.63 -12.98 6.33
CA MET A 95 -9.20 -11.89 7.12
C MET A 95 -10.65 -11.60 6.69
N GLY A 96 -10.93 -11.57 5.39
CA GLY A 96 -12.29 -11.47 4.83
C GLY A 96 -13.25 -12.56 5.30
N LYS A 97 -12.78 -13.81 5.36
CA LYS A 97 -13.57 -14.94 5.88
C LYS A 97 -13.81 -14.78 7.38
N TRP A 98 -12.80 -14.39 8.14
CA TRP A 98 -12.92 -14.19 9.59
C TRP A 98 -13.99 -13.14 9.92
N LEU A 99 -14.00 -12.02 9.19
CA LEU A 99 -15.05 -11.01 9.32
C LEU A 99 -16.45 -11.60 9.05
N THR A 100 -16.60 -12.37 7.97
CA THR A 100 -17.89 -12.99 7.62
C THR A 100 -18.38 -13.96 8.72
N ILE A 101 -17.45 -14.65 9.38
CA ILE A 101 -17.77 -15.52 10.52
C ILE A 101 -18.17 -14.69 11.74
N HIS A 102 -17.44 -13.62 12.06
CA HIS A 102 -17.78 -12.73 13.17
C HIS A 102 -19.15 -12.06 12.97
N LEU A 103 -19.45 -11.59 11.76
CA LEU A 103 -20.77 -11.13 11.33
C LEU A 103 -21.86 -12.17 11.65
N GLY A 104 -21.65 -13.43 11.25
CA GLY A 104 -22.63 -14.51 11.48
C GLY A 104 -22.72 -14.98 12.95
N GLN A 105 -21.67 -14.82 13.75
CA GLN A 105 -21.73 -15.09 15.19
C GLN A 105 -22.43 -13.97 15.96
N LEU A 106 -22.23 -12.71 15.55
CA LEU A 106 -22.95 -11.57 16.09
C LEU A 106 -24.45 -11.69 15.83
N GLU A 107 -24.82 -12.11 14.62
CA GLU A 107 -26.21 -12.42 14.23
C GLU A 107 -26.80 -13.50 15.16
N LYS A 108 -26.09 -14.60 15.40
CA LYS A 108 -26.60 -15.69 16.25
C LYS A 108 -26.68 -15.35 17.74
N GLY A 109 -25.77 -14.55 18.27
CA GLY A 109 -25.74 -14.17 19.69
C GLY A 109 -26.81 -13.15 20.09
N MET A 110 -27.20 -12.25 19.16
CA MET A 110 -28.16 -11.18 19.43
C MET A 110 -29.63 -11.55 19.16
N VAL A 111 -29.88 -12.65 18.44
CA VAL A 111 -31.22 -13.14 18.07
C VAL A 111 -32.13 -13.47 19.26
N ALA A 112 -31.57 -13.64 20.46
CA ALA A 112 -32.33 -13.97 21.68
C ALA A 112 -32.94 -12.76 22.41
N VAL A 113 -32.53 -11.51 22.14
CA VAL A 113 -32.78 -10.39 23.09
C VAL A 113 -33.57 -9.19 22.53
N VAL A 114 -33.69 -8.97 21.21
CA VAL A 114 -34.23 -7.68 20.68
C VAL A 114 -35.32 -7.83 19.58
N PRO A 115 -36.44 -7.05 19.63
CA PRO A 115 -37.54 -7.11 18.67
C PRO A 115 -37.33 -6.30 17.36
N HIS A 116 -36.35 -5.39 17.29
CA HIS A 116 -35.96 -4.62 16.08
C HIS A 116 -34.69 -5.19 15.41
N LYS A 117 -34.74 -6.47 15.07
CA LYS A 117 -33.59 -7.35 14.75
C LYS A 117 -32.65 -6.81 13.65
N ARG A 118 -33.16 -6.53 12.46
CA ARG A 118 -32.33 -6.15 11.31
C ARG A 118 -31.74 -4.74 11.38
N ALA A 119 -32.47 -3.80 11.99
CA ALA A 119 -32.02 -2.42 12.12
C ALA A 119 -30.87 -2.30 13.13
N VAL A 120 -30.97 -3.00 14.27
CA VAL A 120 -29.92 -2.98 15.30
C VAL A 120 -28.66 -3.72 14.83
N GLU A 121 -28.80 -4.88 14.19
CA GLU A 121 -27.66 -5.61 13.60
C GLU A 121 -26.94 -4.76 12.54
N ALA A 122 -27.70 -4.18 11.59
CA ALA A 122 -27.12 -3.30 10.59
C ALA A 122 -26.44 -2.09 11.24
N ALA A 123 -27.05 -1.47 12.26
CA ALA A 123 -26.47 -0.34 12.98
C ALA A 123 -25.17 -0.72 13.71
N THR A 124 -25.11 -1.87 14.39
CA THR A 124 -23.89 -2.33 15.07
C THR A 124 -22.77 -2.61 14.09
N LEU A 125 -23.06 -3.20 12.93
CA LEU A 125 -22.07 -3.46 11.89
C LEU A 125 -21.58 -2.16 11.24
N VAL A 126 -22.49 -1.25 10.91
CA VAL A 126 -22.14 0.07 10.40
C VAL A 126 -21.28 0.81 11.42
N LEU A 127 -21.63 0.78 12.70
CA LEU A 127 -20.82 1.39 13.77
C LEU A 127 -19.44 0.74 13.88
N PHE A 128 -19.34 -0.59 13.77
CA PHE A 128 -18.06 -1.30 13.75
C PHE A 128 -17.19 -0.88 12.56
N PHE A 129 -17.75 -0.81 11.36
CA PHE A 129 -17.05 -0.35 10.17
C PHE A 129 -16.62 1.12 10.27
N ILE A 130 -17.48 2.00 10.80
CA ILE A 130 -17.15 3.42 11.01
C ILE A 130 -16.01 3.53 12.03
N THR A 131 -16.13 2.85 13.17
CA THR A 131 -15.15 2.92 14.25
C THR A 131 -13.79 2.38 13.81
N GLY A 132 -13.75 1.23 13.13
CA GLY A 132 -12.49 0.68 12.62
C GLY A 132 -11.92 1.50 11.46
N SER A 133 -12.75 2.10 10.60
CA SER A 133 -12.25 3.02 9.56
C SER A 133 -11.61 4.26 10.18
N LEU A 134 -12.21 4.81 11.25
CA LEU A 134 -11.59 5.90 12.00
C LEU A 134 -10.25 5.47 12.62
N LEU A 135 -10.19 4.27 13.21
CA LEU A 135 -9.00 3.73 13.87
C LEU A 135 -7.86 3.42 12.89
N PHE A 136 -8.14 2.83 11.73
CA PHE A 136 -7.10 2.36 10.81
C PHE A 136 -6.79 3.34 9.66
N LEU A 137 -7.74 4.20 9.28
CA LEU A 137 -7.59 5.12 8.14
C LEU A 137 -7.41 6.59 8.54
N VAL A 138 -7.88 7.03 9.72
CA VAL A 138 -7.84 8.46 10.10
C VAL A 138 -6.85 8.74 11.23
N MET A 139 -6.83 7.90 12.27
CA MET A 139 -5.90 8.05 13.40
C MET A 139 -4.41 7.92 12.99
N PRO A 140 -4.01 6.97 12.13
CA PRO A 140 -2.60 6.81 11.76
C PRO A 140 -2.05 7.98 10.92
N PRO A 141 -2.77 8.54 9.91
CA PRO A 141 -2.39 9.81 9.28
C PRO A 141 -2.18 10.97 10.25
N LEU A 142 -3.02 11.10 11.28
CA LEU A 142 -2.83 12.12 12.32
C LEU A 142 -1.52 11.89 13.07
N LEU A 143 -1.23 10.65 13.46
CA LEU A 143 0.03 10.29 14.12
C LEU A 143 1.24 10.59 13.22
N PHE A 144 1.18 10.22 11.94
CA PHE A 144 2.25 10.52 10.98
C PHE A 144 2.43 12.01 10.78
N SER A 145 1.35 12.79 10.66
CA SER A 145 1.44 14.25 10.56
C SER A 145 2.14 14.88 11.77
N TYR A 146 1.89 14.36 12.98
CA TYR A 146 2.55 14.84 14.19
C TYR A 146 4.03 14.45 14.26
N VAL A 147 4.36 13.18 13.99
CA VAL A 147 5.75 12.68 14.08
C VAL A 147 6.63 13.21 12.95
N GLU A 148 6.09 13.23 11.72
CA GLU A 148 6.80 13.66 10.52
C GLU A 148 6.74 15.17 10.31
N GLY A 149 6.02 15.92 11.15
CA GLY A 149 5.81 17.36 10.98
C GLY A 149 5.12 17.72 9.66
N TRP A 150 4.42 16.77 9.05
CA TRP A 150 3.60 16.99 7.87
C TRP A 150 2.28 17.65 8.27
N THR A 151 1.62 18.32 7.32
CA THR A 151 0.23 18.71 7.47
C THR A 151 -0.66 17.46 7.52
N PHE A 152 -1.84 17.56 8.13
CA PHE A 152 -2.80 16.45 8.14
C PHE A 152 -3.17 16.00 6.71
N GLY A 153 -3.24 16.93 5.76
CA GLY A 153 -3.50 16.63 4.35
C GLY A 153 -2.41 15.76 3.71
N GLU A 154 -1.15 16.05 3.99
CA GLU A 154 -0.01 15.24 3.54
C GLU A 154 0.02 13.86 4.21
N GLY A 155 -0.26 13.79 5.53
CA GLY A 155 -0.37 12.51 6.22
C GLY A 155 -1.51 11.63 5.69
N PHE A 156 -2.66 12.24 5.35
CA PHE A 156 -3.78 11.53 4.74
C PHE A 156 -3.47 11.12 3.30
N TYR A 157 -2.83 12.00 2.52
CA TYR A 157 -2.35 11.69 1.17
C TYR A 157 -1.39 10.49 1.19
N PHE A 158 -0.40 10.50 2.08
CA PHE A 158 0.50 9.38 2.30
C PHE A 158 -0.28 8.09 2.55
N ALA A 159 -1.20 8.08 3.52
CA ALA A 159 -1.96 6.87 3.81
C ALA A 159 -2.84 6.41 2.64
N PHE A 160 -3.46 7.33 1.91
CA PHE A 160 -4.26 6.97 0.73
C PHE A 160 -3.39 6.34 -0.36
N ILE A 161 -2.27 6.95 -0.74
CA ILE A 161 -1.33 6.42 -1.75
C ILE A 161 -0.70 5.09 -1.32
N THR A 162 -0.47 4.93 -0.02
CA THR A 162 0.05 3.70 0.59
C THR A 162 -0.97 2.57 0.52
N LEU A 163 -2.20 2.81 0.99
CA LEU A 163 -3.24 1.77 1.12
C LEU A 163 -3.91 1.44 -0.21
N SER A 164 -3.88 2.36 -1.18
CA SER A 164 -4.22 2.07 -2.58
C SER A 164 -3.12 1.31 -3.32
N THR A 165 -2.00 1.00 -2.66
CA THR A 165 -0.83 0.33 -3.22
C THR A 165 -0.23 1.05 -4.44
N ILE A 166 -0.42 2.37 -4.56
CA ILE A 166 0.18 3.19 -5.61
C ILE A 166 1.66 3.45 -5.28
N GLY A 167 1.94 3.85 -4.03
CA GLY A 167 3.30 3.95 -3.49
C GLY A 167 4.25 4.86 -4.27
N PHE A 168 3.93 6.16 -4.45
CA PHE A 168 4.82 7.09 -5.17
C PHE A 168 6.21 7.25 -4.53
N GLY A 169 6.30 7.13 -3.20
CA GLY A 169 7.56 7.26 -2.46
C GLY A 169 8.04 8.70 -2.27
N ASP A 170 7.19 9.68 -2.60
CA ASP A 170 7.36 11.11 -2.32
C ASP A 170 7.24 11.41 -0.81
N TYR A 171 6.29 10.75 -0.14
CA TYR A 171 6.16 10.72 1.31
C TYR A 171 6.42 9.31 1.82
N VAL A 172 7.40 9.17 2.71
CA VAL A 172 7.71 7.91 3.40
C VAL A 172 8.10 8.22 4.84
N VAL A 173 7.63 7.39 5.76
CA VAL A 173 7.88 7.59 7.19
C VAL A 173 9.33 7.25 7.57
N GLY A 174 9.88 8.03 8.50
CA GLY A 174 11.17 7.80 9.12
C GLY A 174 12.35 8.07 8.19
N THR A 175 12.20 8.85 7.12
CA THR A 175 13.26 9.14 6.13
C THR A 175 13.98 10.46 6.33
N ASP A 176 13.47 11.36 7.18
CA ASP A 176 14.08 12.67 7.41
C ASP A 176 15.42 12.52 8.18
N PRO A 177 16.56 12.92 7.59
CA PRO A 177 17.85 12.83 8.26
C PRO A 177 17.97 13.76 9.48
N ASP A 178 17.17 14.82 9.55
CA ASP A 178 17.28 15.87 10.58
C ASP A 178 16.42 15.54 11.82
N LYS A 179 15.71 14.40 11.81
CA LYS A 179 14.84 13.95 12.89
C LYS A 179 15.32 12.65 13.52
N GLU A 180 15.31 12.61 14.84
CA GLU A 180 15.57 11.38 15.60
C GLU A 180 14.28 10.58 15.78
N TYR A 181 14.20 9.46 15.07
CA TYR A 181 13.08 8.51 15.19
C TYR A 181 13.41 7.38 16.15
N ILE A 182 12.37 6.84 16.80
CA ILE A 182 12.47 5.57 17.52
C ILE A 182 12.81 4.47 16.51
N SER A 183 13.77 3.60 16.81
CA SER A 183 14.21 2.52 15.88
C SER A 183 13.05 1.66 15.36
N LEU A 184 12.03 1.38 16.18
CA LEU A 184 10.87 0.56 15.79
C LEU A 184 9.82 1.29 14.93
N TYR A 185 9.94 2.61 14.74
CA TYR A 185 8.90 3.42 14.11
C TYR A 185 8.54 2.94 12.69
N ARG A 186 9.55 2.72 11.82
CA ARG A 186 9.34 2.18 10.46
C ARG A 186 8.72 0.78 10.49
N SER A 187 9.15 -0.07 11.42
CA SER A 187 8.55 -1.41 11.60
C SER A 187 7.09 -1.34 12.02
N LEU A 188 6.74 -0.47 12.97
CA LEU A 188 5.37 -0.24 13.41
C LEU A 188 4.49 0.29 12.26
N ALA A 189 5.03 1.19 11.43
CA ALA A 189 4.34 1.65 10.23
C ALA A 189 4.10 0.49 9.24
N GLY A 190 5.10 -0.37 9.02
CA GLY A 190 4.95 -1.58 8.19
C GLY A 190 3.87 -2.53 8.71
N VAL A 191 3.82 -2.74 10.03
CA VAL A 191 2.76 -3.54 10.68
C VAL A 191 1.39 -2.88 10.49
N TRP A 192 1.28 -1.57 10.70
CA TRP A 192 0.05 -0.82 10.46
C TRP A 192 -0.43 -0.98 9.02
N ILE A 193 0.45 -0.87 8.01
CA ILE A 193 0.10 -1.04 6.60
C ILE A 193 -0.56 -2.40 6.36
N ILE A 194 -0.02 -3.49 6.90
CA ILE A 194 -0.58 -4.84 6.73
C ILE A 194 -2.00 -4.89 7.32
N PHE A 195 -2.22 -4.38 8.53
CA PHE A 195 -3.54 -4.36 9.16
C PHE A 195 -4.52 -3.42 8.45
N ALA A 196 -4.06 -2.25 7.99
CA ALA A 196 -4.89 -1.28 7.29
C ALA A 196 -5.28 -1.77 5.89
N LEU A 197 -4.39 -2.49 5.18
CA LEU A 197 -4.73 -3.18 3.93
C LEU A 197 -5.73 -4.30 4.16
N ALA A 198 -5.58 -5.07 5.24
CA ALA A 198 -6.57 -6.05 5.63
C ALA A 198 -7.93 -5.39 5.87
N TRP A 199 -7.97 -4.30 6.64
CA TRP A 199 -9.19 -3.52 6.88
C TRP A 199 -9.80 -2.95 5.59
N LEU A 200 -8.99 -2.41 4.69
CA LEU A 200 -9.45 -1.89 3.39
C LEU A 200 -10.04 -3.02 2.54
N ALA A 201 -9.39 -4.18 2.48
CA ALA A 201 -9.91 -5.36 1.78
C ALA A 201 -11.25 -5.82 2.36
N LEU A 202 -11.46 -5.70 3.68
CA LEU A 202 -12.76 -5.97 4.32
C LEU A 202 -13.84 -5.00 3.83
N ILE A 203 -13.54 -3.70 3.81
CA ILE A 203 -14.48 -2.68 3.31
C ILE A 203 -14.84 -2.94 1.84
N LEU A 204 -13.85 -3.20 0.99
CA LEU A 204 -14.06 -3.48 -0.43
C LEU A 204 -14.91 -4.74 -0.64
N ASN A 205 -14.63 -5.82 0.09
CA ASN A 205 -15.42 -7.06 0.03
C ASN A 205 -16.89 -6.84 0.44
N MET A 206 -17.13 -6.04 1.49
CA MET A 206 -18.50 -5.71 1.91
C MET A 206 -19.19 -4.77 0.93
N GLY A 207 -18.47 -3.77 0.39
CA GLY A 207 -18.97 -2.88 -0.65
C GLY A 207 -19.37 -3.63 -1.91
N ALA A 208 -18.56 -4.60 -2.35
CA ALA A 208 -18.87 -5.46 -3.49
C ALA A 208 -20.14 -6.29 -3.26
N ARG A 209 -20.32 -6.88 -2.07
CA ARG A 209 -21.55 -7.62 -1.71
C ARG A 209 -22.79 -6.72 -1.71
N ILE A 210 -22.67 -5.50 -1.18
CA ILE A 210 -23.78 -4.54 -1.18
C ILE A 210 -24.11 -4.14 -2.62
N LEU A 211 -23.09 -3.86 -3.43
CA LEU A 211 -23.26 -3.51 -4.84
C LEU A 211 -23.96 -4.64 -5.61
N GLU A 212 -23.54 -5.90 -5.43
CA GLU A 212 -24.20 -7.06 -6.03
C GLU A 212 -25.68 -7.12 -5.65
N ASN A 213 -26.01 -6.95 -4.36
CA ASN A 213 -27.39 -6.93 -3.89
C ASN A 213 -28.21 -5.77 -4.50
N VAL A 214 -27.64 -4.58 -4.63
CA VAL A 214 -28.29 -3.41 -5.22
C VAL A 214 -28.50 -3.60 -6.73
N VAL A 215 -27.53 -4.18 -7.43
CA VAL A 215 -27.63 -4.49 -8.87
C VAL A 215 -28.73 -5.51 -9.11
N VAL A 216 -28.82 -6.57 -8.30
CA VAL A 216 -29.90 -7.57 -8.40
C VAL A 216 -31.27 -6.94 -8.15
N LEU A 217 -31.38 -5.99 -7.22
CA LEU A 217 -32.63 -5.28 -6.93
C LEU A 217 -33.03 -4.28 -8.03
N THR A 218 -32.05 -3.65 -8.69
CA THR A 218 -32.28 -2.61 -9.71
C THR A 218 -32.47 -3.21 -11.11
N HIS A 219 -31.79 -4.31 -11.39
CA HIS A 219 -31.87 -5.05 -12.66
C HIS A 219 -32.14 -6.54 -12.39
N PRO A 220 -33.38 -6.93 -12.05
CA PRO A 220 -33.75 -8.32 -11.82
C PRO A 220 -33.57 -9.22 -13.07
N GLY A 221 -33.39 -8.64 -14.26
CA GLY A 221 -33.08 -9.36 -15.49
C GLY A 221 -31.63 -9.83 -15.64
N PHE A 222 -30.67 -9.25 -14.91
CA PHE A 222 -29.24 -9.57 -15.06
C PHE A 222 -28.89 -10.98 -14.58
N LYS A 223 -29.40 -11.40 -13.40
CA LYS A 223 -29.25 -12.77 -12.91
C LYS A 223 -29.88 -13.81 -13.82
N ARG A 224 -30.99 -13.47 -14.46
CA ARG A 224 -31.70 -14.37 -15.38
C ARG A 224 -30.91 -14.59 -16.67
N GLN A 225 -30.16 -13.59 -17.12
CA GLN A 225 -29.26 -13.69 -18.28
C GLN A 225 -27.99 -14.48 -17.98
N GLU A 226 -27.35 -14.28 -16.81
CA GLU A 226 -26.20 -15.10 -16.40
C GLU A 226 -26.58 -16.58 -16.22
N GLU A 227 -27.72 -16.87 -15.59
CA GLU A 227 -28.23 -18.24 -15.44
C GLU A 227 -28.60 -18.88 -16.80
N GLU A 228 -29.15 -18.10 -17.74
CA GLU A 228 -29.44 -18.57 -19.11
C GLU A 228 -28.17 -18.78 -19.95
N GLU A 229 -27.13 -17.94 -19.82
CA GLU A 229 -25.85 -18.09 -20.51
C GLU A 229 -25.04 -19.28 -19.98
N GLU A 230 -24.97 -19.50 -18.65
CA GLU A 230 -24.32 -20.70 -18.08
C GLU A 230 -25.08 -21.99 -18.43
N ALA A 231 -26.42 -21.97 -18.43
CA ALA A 231 -27.23 -23.12 -18.83
C ALA A 231 -27.08 -23.45 -20.32
N THR A 232 -26.86 -22.44 -21.16
CA THR A 232 -26.65 -22.62 -22.61
C THR A 232 -25.22 -23.09 -22.92
N SER A 233 -24.22 -22.54 -22.23
CA SER A 233 -22.81 -22.94 -22.34
C SER A 233 -22.58 -24.38 -21.90
N SER A 234 -23.15 -24.79 -20.76
CA SER A 234 -23.08 -26.17 -20.27
C SER A 234 -23.79 -27.18 -21.21
N LYS A 235 -24.93 -26.80 -21.79
CA LYS A 235 -25.61 -27.62 -22.82
C LYS A 235 -24.77 -27.76 -24.09
N LEU A 236 -24.13 -26.69 -24.56
CA LEU A 236 -23.24 -26.73 -25.72
C LEU A 236 -22.02 -27.62 -25.47
N GLU A 237 -21.45 -27.59 -24.25
CA GLU A 237 -20.32 -28.43 -23.88
C GLU A 237 -20.69 -29.91 -23.77
N VAL A 238 -21.91 -30.23 -23.31
CA VAL A 238 -22.44 -31.61 -23.30
C VAL A 238 -22.72 -32.10 -24.72
N THR A 239 -23.23 -31.23 -25.60
CA THR A 239 -23.57 -31.60 -26.99
C THR A 239 -22.33 -31.80 -27.86
N SER A 240 -21.20 -31.15 -27.58
CA SER A 240 -19.96 -31.35 -28.36
C SER A 240 -19.16 -32.61 -27.95
N LYS A 241 -19.52 -33.24 -26.83
CA LYS A 241 -18.90 -34.49 -26.33
C LYS A 241 -19.64 -35.77 -26.77
N ILE A 242 -20.73 -35.64 -27.53
CA ILE A 242 -21.51 -36.74 -28.14
C ILE A 242 -21.20 -36.79 -29.63
#